data_AF-A0A834G314-F1
#
_entry.id   AF-A0A834G314-F1
#
_cell.length_a   1.000
_cell.length_b   1.000
_cell.length_c   1.000
_cell.angle_alpha   90.00
_cell.angle_beta   90.00
_cell.angle_gamma   90.00
#
_symmetry.space_group_name_H-M   'P 1'
#
loop_
_entity.id
_entity.type
_entity.pdbx_description
1 polymer ?
#
loop_
_entity_poly.entity_id
_entity_poly.type
_entity_poly.pdbx_seq_one_letter_code
_entity_poly.pdbx_strand_id
1 'polypeptide(L)'
;MLVLLEEVFVDNCSTEGGKGFFGGDKIGYLDIALGGFLGWLKAAEKLVGVKLLDEKRTPELIGWAERFIADNAVKGVIPETEELLEFAKKYLPKA
;
A
#
# COMPACT_ATOMS: atom_id res chain seq x y z
N MET A 1 4.64 -5.55 10.74
CA MET A 1 3.30 -5.16 10.25
C MET A 1 3.10 -5.56 8.81
N LEU A 2 3.80 -4.98 7.81
CA LEU A 2 3.61 -5.35 6.39
C LEU A 2 3.85 -6.84 6.10
N VAL A 3 4.87 -7.47 6.69
CA VAL A 3 5.09 -8.92 6.56
C VAL A 3 3.94 -9.76 7.15
N LEU A 4 3.32 -9.31 8.24
CA LEU A 4 2.16 -10.01 8.81
C LEU A 4 0.93 -9.86 7.91
N LEU A 5 0.77 -8.69 7.28
CA LEU A 5 -0.29 -8.46 6.31
C LEU A 5 -0.07 -9.28 5.04
N GLU A 6 1.19 -9.46 4.61
CA GLU A 6 1.56 -10.38 3.53
C GLU A 6 1.13 -11.81 3.86
N GLU A 7 1.51 -12.33 5.03
CA GLU A 7 1.12 -13.69 5.47
C GLU A 7 -0.41 -13.87 5.47
N VAL A 8 -1.13 -12.91 6.06
CA VAL A 8 -2.60 -12.93 6.07
C VAL A 8 -3.19 -12.88 4.66
N PHE A 9 -2.61 -12.05 3.78
CA PHE A 9 -3.07 -11.91 2.40
C PHE A 9 -2.82 -13.20 1.60
N VAL A 10 -1.65 -13.82 1.77
CA VAL A 10 -1.30 -15.10 1.13
C VAL A 10 -2.30 -16.19 1.53
N ASP A 11 -2.55 -16.34 2.83
CA ASP A 11 -3.38 -17.41 3.39
C ASP A 11 -4.87 -17.26 3.05
N ASN A 12 -5.35 -16.04 2.80
CA ASN A 12 -6.80 -15.77 2.73
C ASN A 12 -7.27 -15.06 1.45
N CYS A 13 -6.37 -14.44 0.68
CA CYS A 13 -6.74 -13.45 -0.37
C CYS A 13 -5.92 -13.57 -1.67
N SER A 14 -4.84 -14.36 -1.69
CA SER A 14 -3.96 -14.44 -2.86
C SER A 14 -4.66 -15.05 -4.08
N THR A 15 -4.15 -14.69 -5.26
CA THR A 15 -4.78 -15.01 -6.56
C THR A 15 -4.86 -16.50 -6.88
N GLU A 16 -4.11 -17.36 -6.17
CA GLU A 16 -4.18 -18.81 -6.33
C GLU A 16 -5.37 -19.47 -5.59
N GLY A 17 -6.07 -18.74 -4.72
CA GLY A 17 -7.16 -19.32 -3.90
C GLY A 17 -8.37 -18.43 -3.63
N GLY A 18 -8.30 -17.11 -3.88
CA GLY A 18 -9.49 -16.28 -3.71
C GLY A 18 -9.23 -14.79 -3.63
N LYS A 19 -9.36 -14.15 -4.80
CA LYS A 19 -9.81 -12.77 -5.00
C LYS A 19 -8.84 -11.69 -4.50
N GLY A 20 -8.22 -10.97 -5.45
CA GLY A 20 -6.99 -10.16 -5.28
C GLY A 20 -7.03 -8.91 -4.40
N PHE A 21 -7.98 -8.79 -3.47
CA PHE A 21 -8.11 -7.79 -2.42
C PHE A 21 -8.40 -8.45 -1.07
N PHE A 22 -8.12 -7.78 0.05
CA PHE A 22 -8.51 -8.26 1.39
C PHE A 22 -10.04 -8.39 1.53
N GLY A 23 -10.81 -7.56 0.82
CA GLY A 23 -12.26 -7.66 0.68
C GLY A 23 -12.73 -8.76 -0.27
N GLY A 24 -11.80 -9.55 -0.83
CA GLY A 24 -12.07 -10.54 -1.83
C GLY A 24 -12.14 -9.94 -3.23
N ASP A 25 -13.32 -9.97 -3.88
CA ASP A 25 -13.47 -9.62 -5.31
C ASP A 25 -13.35 -8.12 -5.55
N LYS A 26 -13.52 -7.34 -4.48
CA LYS A 26 -13.59 -5.89 -4.49
C LYS A 26 -12.84 -5.35 -3.29
N ILE A 27 -12.45 -4.08 -3.39
CA ILE A 27 -11.91 -3.31 -2.28
C ILE A 27 -12.85 -3.40 -1.06
N GLY A 28 -12.31 -3.91 0.04
CA GLY A 28 -12.96 -3.98 1.35
C GLY A 28 -12.34 -3.02 2.35
N TYR A 29 -12.75 -3.16 3.62
CA TYR A 29 -12.31 -2.26 4.69
C TYR A 29 -10.78 -2.24 4.86
N LEU A 30 -10.16 -3.42 4.90
CA LEU A 30 -8.71 -3.52 5.13
C LEU A 30 -7.91 -3.00 3.93
N ASP A 31 -8.43 -3.15 2.71
CA ASP A 31 -7.84 -2.56 1.52
C ASP A 31 -7.82 -1.03 1.61
N ILE A 32 -8.93 -0.41 2.04
CA ILE A 32 -9.02 1.05 2.21
C ILE A 32 -8.06 1.52 3.30
N ALA A 33 -8.05 0.82 4.44
CA ALA A 33 -7.20 1.16 5.57
C ALA A 33 -5.71 1.11 5.19
N LEU A 34 -5.26 0.03 4.55
CA LEU A 34 -3.87 -0.12 4.12
C LEU A 34 -3.55 0.79 2.92
N GLY A 35 -4.45 0.84 1.95
CA GLY A 35 -4.31 1.58 0.70
C GLY A 35 -4.20 3.08 0.88
N GLY A 36 -4.89 3.63 1.89
CA GLY A 36 -4.76 5.03 2.28
C GLY A 36 -3.34 5.42 2.74
N PHE A 37 -2.52 4.45 3.14
CA PHE A 37 -1.12 4.69 3.50
C PHE A 37 -0.15 4.53 2.33
N LEU A 38 -0.56 4.06 1.15
CA LEU A 38 0.36 3.76 0.05
C LEU A 38 1.20 4.97 -0.41
N GLY A 39 0.59 6.15 -0.51
CA GLY A 39 1.33 7.38 -0.81
C GLY A 39 2.39 7.69 0.25
N TRP A 40 2.02 7.56 1.52
CA TRP A 40 2.93 7.78 2.66
C TRP A 40 4.04 6.74 2.75
N LEU A 41 3.75 5.47 2.43
CA LEU A 41 4.74 4.41 2.34
C LEU A 41 5.79 4.76 1.30
N LYS A 42 5.40 5.13 0.07
CA LYS A 42 6.35 5.57 -0.98
C LYS A 42 7.17 6.79 -0.56
N ALA A 43 6.55 7.76 0.12
CA ALA A 43 7.27 8.92 0.65
C ALA A 43 8.31 8.51 1.71
N ALA A 44 7.95 7.61 2.63
CA ALA A 44 8.87 7.08 3.64
C ALA A 44 10.03 6.29 3.00
N GLU A 45 9.77 5.50 1.95
CA GLU A 45 10.83 4.81 1.20
C GLU A 45 11.87 5.80 0.65
N LYS A 46 11.42 6.94 0.08
CA LYS A 46 12.32 7.98 -0.43
C LYS A 46 13.11 8.69 0.67
N LEU A 47 12.52 8.88 1.85
CA LEU A 47 13.18 9.57 2.96
C LEU A 47 14.23 8.69 3.65
N VAL A 48 13.90 7.41 3.87
CA VAL A 48 14.74 6.49 4.65
C VAL A 48 15.64 5.64 3.75
N GLY A 49 15.37 5.57 2.44
CA GLY A 49 16.16 4.80 1.47
C GLY A 49 15.93 3.29 1.57
N VAL A 50 14.83 2.86 2.19
CA VAL A 50 14.50 1.45 2.42
C VAL A 50 13.17 1.13 1.73
N LYS A 51 13.11 0.00 1.02
CA LYS A 51 11.86 -0.54 0.47
C LYS A 51 10.99 -1.13 1.58
N LEU A 52 9.78 -0.59 1.72
CA LEU A 52 8.79 -1.04 2.70
C LEU A 52 7.89 -2.12 2.09
N LEU A 53 7.45 -1.92 0.85
CA LEU A 53 6.95 -2.99 0.00
C LEU A 53 8.13 -3.52 -0.80
N ASP A 54 8.53 -4.75 -0.48
CA ASP A 54 9.76 -5.37 -0.95
C ASP A 54 9.46 -6.72 -1.59
N GLU A 55 10.03 -6.98 -2.77
CA GLU A 55 9.76 -8.18 -3.56
C GLU A 55 10.11 -9.48 -2.83
N LYS A 56 11.05 -9.44 -1.87
CA LYS A 56 11.45 -10.64 -1.11
C LYS A 56 10.56 -10.91 0.09
N ARG A 57 9.95 -9.87 0.64
CA ARG A 57 9.23 -9.93 1.93
C ARG A 57 7.73 -9.77 1.81
N THR A 58 7.28 -9.06 0.78
CA THR A 58 5.88 -8.72 0.56
C THR A 58 5.48 -8.79 -0.94
N PRO A 59 5.78 -9.90 -1.66
CA PRO A 59 5.51 -10.01 -3.10
C PRO A 59 4.03 -9.90 -3.47
N GLU A 60 3.11 -10.51 -2.72
CA GLU A 60 1.68 -10.45 -3.02
C GLU A 60 1.10 -9.07 -2.72
N LEU A 61 1.57 -8.40 -1.67
CA LEU A 61 1.18 -7.02 -1.37
C LEU A 61 1.65 -6.03 -2.44
N ILE A 62 2.72 -6.30 -3.20
CA ILE A 62 3.08 -5.47 -4.36
C ILE A 62 1.99 -5.58 -5.42
N GLY A 63 1.62 -6.79 -5.80
CA GLY A 63 0.53 -7.00 -6.78
C GLY A 63 -0.81 -6.45 -6.29
N TRP A 64 -1.10 -6.58 -5.00
CA TRP A 64 -2.27 -5.96 -4.38
C TRP A 64 -2.23 -4.43 -4.49
N ALA A 65 -1.11 -3.79 -4.18
CA ALA A 65 -0.98 -2.34 -4.24
C ALA A 65 -1.19 -1.81 -5.67
N GLU A 66 -0.64 -2.50 -6.67
CA GLU A 66 -0.85 -2.18 -8.08
C GLU A 66 -2.34 -2.27 -8.47
N ARG A 67 -3.03 -3.34 -8.07
CA ARG A 67 -4.47 -3.49 -8.30
C ARG A 67 -5.29 -2.42 -7.59
N PHE A 68 -4.95 -2.11 -6.34
CA PHE A 68 -5.65 -1.10 -5.53
C PHE A 68 -5.53 0.29 -6.16
N ILE A 69 -4.33 0.70 -6.60
CA ILE A 69 -4.10 1.99 -7.25
C ILE A 69 -4.82 2.07 -8.61
N ALA A 70 -4.92 0.95 -9.33
CA ALA A 70 -5.57 0.89 -10.63
C ALA A 70 -7.11 0.88 -10.56
N ASP A 71 -7.70 0.59 -9.41
CA ASP A 71 -9.16 0.57 -9.24
C ASP A 71 -9.77 1.95 -9.48
N ASN A 72 -10.92 1.99 -10.15
CA ASN A 72 -11.62 3.23 -10.50
C ASN A 72 -11.98 4.11 -9.29
N ALA A 73 -12.21 3.50 -8.13
CA ALA A 73 -12.53 4.24 -6.90
C ALA A 73 -11.29 4.92 -6.27
N VAL A 74 -10.09 4.48 -6.63
CA VAL A 74 -8.82 4.93 -6.05
C VAL A 74 -8.01 5.77 -7.03
N LYS A 75 -8.18 5.53 -8.34
CA LYS A 75 -7.44 6.24 -9.37
C LYS A 75 -7.56 7.75 -9.22
N GLY A 76 -6.42 8.41 -8.99
CA GLY A 76 -6.33 9.86 -8.84
C GLY A 76 -6.68 10.41 -7.46
N VAL A 77 -6.95 9.56 -6.45
CA VAL A 77 -7.21 10.03 -5.06
C VAL A 77 -6.00 9.91 -4.15
N ILE A 78 -5.05 9.01 -4.46
CA ILE A 78 -3.80 8.90 -3.71
C ILE A 78 -2.87 10.04 -4.17
N PRO A 79 -2.43 10.93 -3.27
CA PRO A 79 -1.53 12.02 -3.64
C PRO A 79 -0.18 11.51 -4.16
N GLU A 80 0.44 12.31 -5.01
CA GLU A 80 1.76 11.98 -5.54
C GLU A 80 2.81 12.00 -4.42
N THR A 81 3.86 11.21 -4.59
CA THR A 81 4.88 11.03 -3.54
C THR A 81 5.55 12.37 -3.19
N GLU A 82 5.81 13.20 -4.19
CA GLU A 82 6.41 14.53 -4.06
C GLU A 82 5.53 15.47 -3.23
N GLU A 83 4.21 15.47 -3.46
CA GLU A 83 3.25 16.31 -2.73
C GLU A 83 3.24 15.96 -1.24
N LEU A 84 3.28 14.66 -0.91
CA LEU A 84 3.34 14.18 0.48
C LEU A 84 4.68 14.53 1.14
N LEU A 85 5.79 14.48 0.40
CA LEU A 85 7.09 14.89 0.91
C LEU A 85 7.15 16.39 1.18
N GLU A 86 6.57 17.22 0.31
CA GLU A 86 6.46 18.67 0.53
C GLU A 86 5.57 18.98 1.73
N PHE A 87 4.41 18.31 1.84
CA PHE A 87 3.54 18.41 3.00
C PHE A 87 4.29 18.05 4.28
N ALA A 88 5.02 16.92 4.29
CA ALA A 88 5.79 16.46 5.44
C ALA A 88 6.84 17.49 5.86
N LYS A 89 7.62 18.01 4.91
CA LYS A 89 8.63 19.05 5.18
C LYS A 89 8.02 20.33 5.75
N LYS A 90 6.80 20.68 5.31
CA LYS A 90 6.13 21.91 5.70
C LYS A 90 5.45 21.83 7.06
N TYR A 91 4.84 20.68 7.39
CA TYR A 91 3.92 20.58 8.54
C TYR A 91 4.31 19.55 9.59
N LEU A 92 5.16 18.57 9.28
CA LEU A 92 5.61 17.62 10.30
C LEU A 92 6.77 18.22 11.10
N PRO A 93 6.77 18.06 12.44
CA PRO A 93 7.90 18.47 13.26
C PRO A 93 9.17 17.79 12.77
N LYS A 94 10.28 18.54 12.73
CA LYS A 94 11.59 17.93 12.56
C LYS A 94 11.87 17.09 13.81
N ALA A 95 12.09 15.80 13.61
CA ALA A 95 12.50 14.87 14.67
C ALA A 95 13.89 15.24 15.20
#